data_AF-A0A7R9CDP2-F1
#
_entry.id   AF-A0A7R9CDP2-F1
#
_cell.length_a   1.000
_cell.length_b   1.000
_cell.length_c   1.000
_cell.angle_alpha   90.00
_cell.angle_beta   90.00
_cell.angle_gamma   90.00
#
_symmetry.space_group_name_H-M   'P 1'
#
loop_
_entity.id
_entity.type
_entity.pdbx_description
1 polymer ?
#
loop_
_entity_poly.entity_id
_entity_poly.type
_entity_poly.pdbx_seq_one_letter_code
_entity_poly.pdbx_strand_id
1 'polypeptide(L)'
;GTPIHFPLVAALAQFTIRAQHPGGEVGAWGARRVQRNTVVPRCRIGFSLLQTIRSGDKPNPLSSLTLDWALHCKIGPSVLNADLSQLYSESQRLLNSGADYLHLDVMDGNFVPNLTFGHPIIKCLRPKIPEAFLETHMMVSKPEQWIEPSADAGVDQYTFHVEATDDVPLICRKIRESGMKVGIGLKPGTAVSIVEKYVELADMILIMTVEPGFGGQKFMTDMMSKVKWLRNNYPELDIEVDGGVGPSTIGLCA
;
A
#
# COMPACT_ATOMS: atom_id res chain seq x y z
N GLY A 1 15.92 -14.50 14.81
CA GLY A 1 14.97 -15.59 14.52
C GLY A 1 13.96 -15.63 15.62
N THR A 2 12.83 -14.95 15.42
CA THR A 2 11.64 -15.05 16.27
C THR A 2 10.49 -15.13 15.28
N PRO A 3 9.70 -16.21 15.26
CA PRO A 3 8.62 -16.35 14.31
C PRO A 3 7.55 -15.30 14.66
N ILE A 4 7.23 -14.45 13.69
CA ILE A 4 6.06 -13.58 13.79
C ILE A 4 4.85 -14.50 13.70
N HIS A 5 4.24 -14.81 14.85
CA HIS A 5 2.99 -15.54 14.90
C HIS A 5 1.85 -14.57 14.52
N PHE A 6 1.61 -14.42 13.21
CA PHE A 6 0.28 -14.04 12.73
C PHE A 6 -0.63 -15.25 12.92
N PRO A 7 -1.70 -15.19 13.72
CA PRO A 7 -2.71 -16.25 13.69
C PRO A 7 -3.26 -16.30 12.26
N LEU A 8 -3.16 -17.49 11.66
CA LEU A 8 -3.61 -17.78 10.29
C LEU A 8 -5.02 -17.25 10.09
N VAL A 9 -5.13 -16.20 9.29
CA VAL A 9 -6.36 -15.83 8.60
C VAL A 9 -6.00 -15.98 7.14
N ALA A 10 -6.69 -16.86 6.44
CA ALA A 10 -6.61 -17.00 4.99
C ALA A 10 -7.23 -15.78 4.28
N ALA A 11 -6.89 -14.57 4.72
CA ALA A 11 -7.06 -13.37 3.93
C ALA A 11 -5.84 -13.30 3.02
N LEU A 12 -6.06 -13.28 1.71
CA LEU A 12 -5.01 -12.88 0.78
C LEU A 12 -4.62 -11.45 1.18
N ALA A 13 -3.45 -11.33 1.78
CA ALA A 13 -3.01 -10.08 2.39
C ALA A 13 -2.27 -9.30 1.32
N GLN A 14 -2.66 -8.06 1.01
CA GLN A 14 -1.77 -7.21 0.22
C GLN A 14 -0.61 -6.73 1.08
N PHE A 15 0.49 -6.44 0.39
CA PHE A 15 1.74 -6.05 1.00
C PHE A 15 2.22 -4.75 0.37
N THR A 16 2.35 -3.70 1.19
CA THR A 16 2.92 -2.43 0.77
C THR A 16 4.26 -2.20 1.45
N ILE A 17 5.31 -1.88 0.69
CA ILE A 17 6.53 -1.29 1.24
C ILE A 17 6.40 0.22 1.12
N ARG A 18 6.25 0.92 2.25
CA ARG A 18 6.27 2.37 2.29
C ARG A 18 7.65 2.92 2.65
N ALA A 19 8.10 3.95 1.96
CA ALA A 19 9.27 4.72 2.38
C ALA A 19 8.79 5.90 3.22
N GLN A 20 9.31 6.05 4.45
CA GLN A 20 9.03 7.23 5.26
C GLN A 20 10.31 8.00 5.57
N HIS A 21 10.22 9.31 5.39
CA HIS A 21 11.27 10.24 5.77
C HIS A 21 11.45 10.24 7.31
N PRO A 22 12.67 10.27 7.85
CA PRO A 22 12.92 10.24 9.30
C PRO A 22 12.38 11.44 10.13
N GLY A 23 11.58 12.34 9.58
CA GLY A 23 11.26 13.63 10.19
C GLY A 23 9.91 14.26 9.84
N GLY A 24 8.89 13.47 9.53
CA GLY A 24 7.53 13.98 9.31
C GLY A 24 6.77 14.14 10.62
N GLU A 25 6.83 15.33 11.23
CA GLU A 25 5.82 15.75 12.21
C GLU A 25 4.43 15.62 11.60
N VAL A 26 3.53 15.03 12.38
CA VAL A 26 2.11 14.98 12.13
C VAL A 26 1.62 16.43 12.01
N GLY A 27 1.24 16.83 10.80
CA GLY A 27 0.55 18.09 10.57
C GLY A 27 -0.62 18.20 11.55
N ALA A 28 -0.57 19.22 12.39
CA ALA A 28 -1.46 19.42 13.52
C ALA A 28 -2.94 19.38 13.12
N TRP A 29 -3.64 18.32 13.53
CA TRP A 29 -5.10 18.32 13.64
C TRP A 29 -5.48 17.80 15.04
N GLY A 30 -5.81 18.76 15.92
CA GLY A 30 -6.69 18.56 17.08
C GLY A 30 -6.33 17.51 18.12
N ALA A 31 -5.19 17.64 18.80
CA ALA A 31 -4.85 16.81 19.96
C ALA A 31 -5.84 17.00 21.13
N ARG A 32 -6.65 15.97 21.43
CA ARG A 32 -7.08 15.68 22.81
C ARG A 32 -6.15 14.60 23.38
N ARG A 33 -5.44 15.02 24.42
CA ARG A 33 -4.40 14.32 25.17
C ARG A 33 -4.88 12.94 25.67
N VAL A 34 -4.22 11.88 25.24
CA VAL A 34 -4.15 10.62 26.00
C VAL A 34 -2.68 10.23 26.10
N GLN A 35 -2.13 10.33 27.30
CA GLN A 35 -0.81 9.80 27.64
C GLN A 35 -0.87 8.28 27.59
N ARG A 36 -0.01 7.63 26.80
CA ARG A 36 0.46 6.29 27.11
C ARG A 36 1.95 6.17 26.84
N ASN A 37 2.68 5.95 27.93
CA ASN A 37 4.04 5.44 27.93
C ASN A 37 4.05 4.04 27.32
N THR A 38 4.82 3.84 26.25
CA THR A 38 5.33 2.51 25.92
C THR A 38 6.68 2.64 25.21
N VAL A 39 7.70 2.07 25.85
CA VAL A 39 9.06 1.93 25.36
C VAL A 39 9.05 0.95 24.19
N VAL A 40 9.48 1.38 23.01
CA VAL A 40 9.65 0.51 21.83
C VAL A 40 11.10 0.00 21.81
N PRO A 41 11.36 -1.32 21.73
CA PRO A 41 12.73 -1.82 21.68
C PRO A 41 13.33 -1.63 20.28
N ARG A 42 14.51 -0.99 20.22
CA ARG A 42 15.34 -0.84 19.02
C ARG A 42 15.79 -2.21 18.50
N CYS A 43 15.39 -2.56 17.28
CA CYS A 43 15.98 -3.68 16.55
C CYS A 43 17.37 -3.25 16.02
N ARG A 44 18.44 -3.80 16.60
CA ARG A 44 19.81 -3.66 16.07
C ARG A 44 20.06 -4.78 15.07
N ILE A 45 20.14 -4.46 13.79
CA ILE A 45 20.75 -5.35 12.80
C ILE A 45 22.23 -4.99 12.74
N GLY A 46 23.06 -5.85 13.35
CA GLY A 46 24.51 -5.74 13.29
C GLY A 46 25.03 -6.26 11.97
N PHE A 47 25.62 -5.39 11.16
CA PHE A 47 26.52 -5.80 10.08
C PHE A 47 27.92 -5.99 10.66
N SER A 48 28.36 -7.24 10.72
CA SER A 48 29.76 -7.61 10.92
C SER A 48 30.52 -7.35 9.62
N LEU A 49 31.17 -6.18 9.51
CA LEU A 49 32.18 -5.95 8.47
C LEU A 49 33.56 -6.20 9.08
N LEU A 50 34.04 -7.43 8.92
CA LEU A 50 35.41 -7.83 9.22
C LEU A 50 36.14 -7.92 7.89
N GLN A 51 36.77 -6.82 7.47
CA GLN A 51 37.89 -6.85 6.51
C GLN A 51 38.68 -5.52 6.54
N THR A 52 39.86 -5.62 7.18
CA THR A 52 41.12 -4.97 6.80
C THR A 52 41.19 -3.44 6.74
N ILE A 53 41.51 -2.82 7.89
CA ILE A 53 42.14 -1.49 7.93
C ILE A 53 43.66 -1.69 7.73
N ARG A 54 44.17 -1.29 6.55
CA ARG A 54 45.55 -0.79 6.40
C ARG A 54 45.46 0.65 5.92
N SER A 55 46.36 1.48 6.48
CA SER A 55 46.64 2.89 6.19
C SER A 55 45.51 3.92 6.41
N GLY A 56 45.56 4.60 7.55
CA GLY A 56 46.27 5.89 7.60
C GLY A 56 45.53 7.19 7.30
N ASP A 57 44.26 7.19 6.88
CA ASP A 57 43.55 8.46 6.62
C ASP A 57 42.47 8.78 7.67
N LYS A 58 42.55 9.98 8.24
CA LYS A 58 41.52 10.53 9.15
C LYS A 58 40.25 10.84 8.33
N PRO A 59 39.06 10.39 8.74
CA PRO A 59 37.83 10.75 8.04
C PRO A 59 37.49 12.23 8.26
N ASN A 60 37.16 12.89 7.15
CA ASN A 60 36.77 14.29 7.06
C ASN A 60 35.35 14.49 7.68
N PRO A 61 35.06 15.50 8.53
CA PRO A 61 33.82 15.55 9.31
C PRO A 61 32.53 15.89 8.54
N LEU A 62 32.57 15.97 7.20
CA LEU A 62 31.49 16.55 6.39
C LEU A 62 30.91 15.61 5.32
N SER A 63 31.19 14.30 5.36
CA SER A 63 30.75 13.36 4.31
C SER A 63 29.73 12.28 4.72
N SER A 64 28.95 12.46 5.78
CA SER A 64 27.90 11.46 6.09
C SER A 64 26.72 12.07 6.86
N LEU A 65 25.89 12.83 6.15
CA LEU A 65 24.47 12.95 6.48
C LEU A 65 23.68 12.28 5.35
N THR A 66 23.90 10.99 5.15
CA THR A 66 22.88 10.17 4.50
C THR A 66 21.75 10.07 5.50
N LEU A 67 20.62 10.76 5.24
CA LEU A 67 19.40 10.44 5.96
C LEU A 67 19.09 8.98 5.64
N ASP A 68 19.22 8.08 6.62
CA ASP A 68 18.79 6.70 6.43
C ASP A 68 17.26 6.68 6.34
N TRP A 69 16.72 6.67 5.13
CA TRP A 69 15.29 6.42 4.90
C TRP A 69 14.99 4.99 5.36
N ALA A 70 14.34 4.85 6.51
CA ALA A 70 13.89 3.56 6.98
C ALA A 70 12.65 3.15 6.16
N LEU A 71 12.81 2.14 5.30
CA LEU A 71 11.68 1.49 4.65
C LEU A 71 10.85 0.75 5.71
N HIS A 72 9.54 0.99 5.71
CA HIS A 72 8.60 0.33 6.62
C HIS A 72 7.61 -0.50 5.80
N CYS A 73 7.56 -1.79 6.11
CA CYS A 73 6.52 -2.68 5.61
C CYS A 73 5.17 -2.34 6.24
N LYS A 74 4.12 -2.26 5.42
CA LYS A 74 2.73 -2.17 5.83
C LYS A 74 1.93 -3.33 5.26
N ILE A 75 0.95 -3.78 6.03
CA ILE A 75 0.06 -4.88 5.64
C ILE A 75 -1.37 -4.35 5.53
N GLY A 76 -1.92 -4.45 4.33
CA GLY A 76 -3.32 -4.16 4.02
C GLY A 76 -4.04 -5.44 3.65
N PRO A 77 -4.74 -6.10 4.57
CA PRO A 77 -5.56 -7.24 4.20
C PRO A 77 -6.71 -6.79 3.28
N SER A 78 -6.87 -7.49 2.15
CA SER A 78 -8.03 -7.35 1.30
C SER A 78 -9.25 -7.93 2.02
N VAL A 79 -10.33 -7.14 2.10
CA VAL A 79 -11.60 -7.60 2.64
C VAL A 79 -12.40 -8.45 1.65
N LEU A 80 -11.97 -8.54 0.38
CA LEU A 80 -12.69 -9.23 -0.69
C LEU A 80 -12.98 -10.70 -0.36
N ASN A 81 -12.05 -11.35 0.35
CA ASN A 81 -12.14 -12.77 0.70
C ASN A 81 -12.74 -13.02 2.09
N ALA A 82 -13.20 -11.95 2.77
CA ALA A 82 -13.90 -12.07 4.02
C ALA A 82 -15.39 -12.37 3.80
N ASP A 83 -16.12 -12.73 4.86
CA ASP A 83 -17.58 -12.77 4.81
C ASP A 83 -18.12 -11.33 4.72
N LEU A 84 -18.46 -10.90 3.49
CA LEU A 84 -18.94 -9.56 3.22
C LEU A 84 -20.27 -9.25 3.93
N SER A 85 -21.05 -10.27 4.33
CA SER A 85 -22.25 -10.05 5.16
C SER A 85 -21.90 -9.55 6.57
N GLN A 86 -20.67 -9.78 7.01
CA GLN A 86 -20.11 -9.37 8.30
C GLN A 86 -18.96 -8.36 8.15
N LEU A 87 -18.94 -7.57 7.07
CA LEU A 87 -17.81 -6.71 6.69
C LEU A 87 -17.26 -5.86 7.85
N TYR A 88 -18.12 -5.29 8.70
CA TYR A 88 -17.68 -4.53 9.87
C TYR A 88 -16.91 -5.39 10.89
N SER A 89 -17.46 -6.56 11.24
CA SER A 89 -16.82 -7.48 12.21
C SER A 89 -15.48 -7.97 11.66
N GLU A 90 -15.43 -8.32 10.38
CA GLU A 90 -14.20 -8.75 9.71
C GLU A 90 -13.16 -7.64 9.65
N SER A 91 -13.57 -6.42 9.32
CA SER A 91 -12.70 -5.23 9.34
C SER A 91 -12.11 -4.99 10.73
N GLN A 92 -12.93 -5.03 11.78
CA GLN A 92 -12.47 -4.84 13.15
C GLN A 92 -11.49 -5.94 13.58
N ARG A 93 -11.76 -7.19 13.19
CA ARG A 93 -10.88 -8.34 13.46
C ARG A 93 -9.52 -8.17 12.80
N LEU A 94 -9.46 -7.70 11.56
CA LEU A 94 -8.23 -7.43 10.82
C LEU A 94 -7.43 -6.28 11.46
N LEU A 95 -8.09 -5.16 11.77
CA LEU A 95 -7.47 -4.02 12.46
C LEU A 95 -6.90 -4.42 13.83
N ASN A 96 -7.66 -5.17 14.63
CA ASN A 96 -7.21 -5.67 15.93
C ASN A 96 -6.03 -6.66 15.81
N SER A 97 -5.86 -7.28 14.64
CA SER A 97 -4.73 -8.19 14.35
C SER A 97 -3.48 -7.45 13.85
N GLY A 98 -3.50 -6.11 13.79
CA GLY A 98 -2.35 -5.28 13.43
C GLY A 98 -2.32 -4.85 11.96
N ALA A 99 -3.45 -4.87 11.25
CA ALA A 99 -3.53 -4.29 9.91
C ALA A 99 -3.24 -2.78 9.94
N ASP A 100 -2.39 -2.31 9.02
CA ASP A 100 -2.03 -0.88 8.90
C ASP A 100 -3.09 -0.08 8.16
N TYR A 101 -3.81 -0.73 7.24
CA TYR A 101 -4.90 -0.18 6.46
C TYR A 101 -5.86 -1.31 6.06
N LEU A 102 -7.06 -0.98 5.57
CA LEU A 102 -7.95 -1.93 4.93
C LEU A 102 -7.97 -1.66 3.45
N HIS A 103 -7.77 -2.72 2.67
CA HIS A 103 -7.81 -2.65 1.22
C HIS A 103 -9.15 -3.18 0.72
N LEU A 104 -9.80 -2.38 -0.13
CA LEU A 104 -11.17 -2.56 -0.57
C LEU A 104 -11.20 -2.69 -2.09
N ASP A 105 -11.35 -3.91 -2.58
CA ASP A 105 -11.44 -4.23 -4.00
C ASP A 105 -12.81 -3.87 -4.59
N VAL A 106 -12.87 -2.81 -5.40
CA VAL A 106 -14.09 -2.32 -6.05
C VAL A 106 -14.06 -2.68 -7.53
N MET A 107 -15.02 -3.49 -7.95
CA MET A 107 -15.13 -4.02 -9.32
C MET A 107 -16.48 -3.65 -9.92
N ASP A 108 -16.53 -3.27 -11.19
CA ASP A 108 -17.75 -2.82 -11.89
C ASP A 108 -18.33 -3.82 -12.91
N GLY A 109 -17.76 -5.01 -13.02
CA GLY A 109 -18.15 -6.01 -14.02
C GLY A 109 -17.77 -5.70 -15.46
N ASN A 110 -17.15 -4.55 -15.75
CA ASN A 110 -16.76 -4.15 -17.10
C ASN A 110 -15.23 -4.20 -17.26
N PHE A 111 -14.46 -3.63 -16.32
CA PHE A 111 -13.00 -3.66 -16.40
C PHE A 111 -12.43 -5.04 -16.05
N VAL A 112 -13.14 -5.75 -15.18
CA VAL A 112 -12.90 -7.15 -14.80
C VAL A 112 -14.24 -7.90 -14.85
N PRO A 113 -14.26 -9.22 -15.13
CA PRO A 113 -15.48 -10.00 -15.22
C PRO A 113 -16.02 -10.42 -13.84
N ASN A 114 -16.05 -9.48 -12.89
CA ASN A 114 -16.57 -9.69 -11.54
C ASN A 114 -17.16 -8.39 -10.98
N LEU A 115 -18.08 -8.50 -10.03
CA LEU A 115 -18.78 -7.37 -9.40
C LEU A 115 -18.71 -7.54 -7.88
N THR A 116 -18.23 -6.52 -7.17
CA THR A 116 -18.06 -6.57 -5.71
C THR A 116 -19.06 -5.65 -5.02
N PHE A 117 -18.61 -4.51 -4.50
CA PHE A 117 -19.40 -3.51 -3.81
C PHE A 117 -18.92 -2.12 -4.21
N GLY A 118 -19.74 -1.10 -3.94
CA GLY A 118 -19.41 0.30 -4.21
C GLY A 118 -19.26 1.15 -2.96
N HIS A 119 -19.02 2.45 -3.19
CA HIS A 119 -18.90 3.48 -2.16
C HIS A 119 -20.03 3.53 -1.11
N PRO A 120 -21.31 3.13 -1.36
CA PRO A 120 -22.32 3.13 -0.30
C PRO A 120 -22.00 2.16 0.86
N ILE A 121 -21.34 1.04 0.57
CA ILE A 121 -20.90 0.09 1.61
C ILE A 121 -19.76 0.70 2.43
N ILE A 122 -18.82 1.38 1.77
CA ILE A 122 -17.72 2.08 2.42
C ILE A 122 -18.26 3.19 3.34
N LYS A 123 -19.25 3.95 2.87
CA LYS A 123 -19.92 5.01 3.65
C LYS A 123 -20.60 4.46 4.91
N CYS A 124 -21.17 3.26 4.84
CA CYS A 124 -21.73 2.56 6.00
C CYS A 124 -20.66 2.04 6.97
N LEU A 125 -19.48 1.66 6.46
CA LEU A 125 -18.37 1.13 7.24
C LEU A 125 -17.59 2.24 7.96
N ARG A 126 -17.30 3.34 7.28
CA ARG A 126 -16.51 4.49 7.76
C ARG A 126 -16.81 4.94 9.19
N PRO A 127 -18.08 5.21 9.61
CA PRO A 127 -18.38 5.66 10.96
C PRO A 127 -18.15 4.59 12.04
N LYS A 128 -18.07 3.31 11.67
CA LYS A 128 -17.83 2.22 12.61
C LYS A 128 -16.34 1.98 12.89
N ILE A 129 -15.46 2.44 12.00
CA ILE A 129 -14.01 2.30 12.10
C ILE A 129 -13.30 3.63 11.77
N PRO A 130 -13.60 4.76 12.44
CA PRO A 130 -13.23 6.11 11.99
C PRO A 130 -11.72 6.37 11.88
N GLU A 131 -10.89 5.59 12.57
CA GLU A 131 -9.43 5.75 12.57
C GLU A 131 -8.72 4.88 11.52
N ALA A 132 -9.43 3.94 10.88
CA ALA A 132 -8.83 3.04 9.90
C ALA A 132 -8.48 3.79 8.61
N PHE A 133 -7.28 3.55 8.06
CA PHE A 133 -6.97 4.01 6.71
C PHE A 133 -7.68 3.10 5.70
N LEU A 134 -8.51 3.66 4.83
CA LEU A 134 -9.27 2.93 3.81
C LEU A 134 -8.69 3.20 2.42
N GLU A 135 -8.17 2.15 1.82
CA GLU A 135 -7.74 2.16 0.43
C GLU A 135 -8.80 1.48 -0.44
N THR A 136 -9.20 2.13 -1.53
CA THR A 136 -9.98 1.50 -2.58
C THR A 136 -9.13 1.22 -3.80
N HIS A 137 -9.03 -0.06 -4.18
CA HIS A 137 -8.47 -0.47 -5.45
C HIS A 137 -9.59 -0.65 -6.47
N MET A 138 -9.57 0.25 -7.46
CA MET A 138 -10.66 0.50 -8.38
C MET A 138 -10.39 -0.23 -9.69
N MET A 139 -10.93 -1.44 -9.79
CA MET A 139 -10.97 -2.27 -10.99
C MET A 139 -12.23 -1.95 -11.80
N VAL A 140 -12.29 -0.72 -12.33
CA VAL A 140 -13.47 -0.14 -12.97
C VAL A 140 -13.12 0.53 -14.30
N SER A 141 -14.03 0.56 -15.27
CA SER A 141 -13.76 1.05 -16.64
C SER A 141 -13.76 2.57 -16.78
N LYS A 142 -14.38 3.30 -15.85
CA LYS A 142 -14.46 4.77 -15.84
C LYS A 142 -14.14 5.29 -14.44
N PRO A 143 -12.87 5.24 -14.02
CA PRO A 143 -12.48 5.56 -12.65
C PRO A 143 -12.87 6.99 -12.24
N GLU A 144 -12.93 7.94 -13.16
CA GLU A 144 -13.27 9.33 -12.89
C GLU A 144 -14.67 9.55 -12.31
N GLN A 145 -15.64 8.67 -12.62
CA GLN A 145 -17.02 8.83 -12.15
C GLN A 145 -17.19 8.45 -10.67
N TRP A 146 -16.23 7.72 -10.10
CA TRP A 146 -16.32 7.18 -8.75
C TRP A 146 -15.49 7.97 -7.73
N ILE A 147 -14.70 8.97 -8.17
CA ILE A 147 -13.82 9.75 -7.30
C ILE A 147 -14.61 10.52 -6.24
N GLU A 148 -15.54 11.38 -6.66
CA GLU A 148 -16.33 12.18 -5.72
C GLU A 148 -17.19 11.32 -4.78
N PRO A 149 -17.89 10.26 -5.26
CA PRO A 149 -18.61 9.36 -4.36
C PRO A 149 -17.71 8.60 -3.36
N SER A 150 -16.49 8.23 -3.75
CA SER A 150 -15.52 7.60 -2.85
C SER A 150 -15.00 8.57 -1.79
N ALA A 151 -14.74 9.83 -2.17
CA ALA A 151 -14.34 10.87 -1.22
C ALA A 151 -15.46 11.14 -0.19
N ASP A 152 -16.71 11.27 -0.64
CA ASP A 152 -17.89 11.42 0.23
C ASP A 152 -18.11 10.20 1.15
N ALA A 153 -17.68 9.01 0.74
CA ALA A 153 -17.71 7.81 1.57
C ALA A 153 -16.59 7.76 2.63
N GLY A 154 -15.61 8.68 2.58
CA GLY A 154 -14.49 8.75 3.52
C GLY A 154 -13.34 7.79 3.19
N VAL A 155 -13.10 7.55 1.91
CA VAL A 155 -11.90 6.85 1.41
C VAL A 155 -10.67 7.72 1.60
N ASP A 156 -9.55 7.12 2.01
CA ASP A 156 -8.29 7.84 2.25
C ASP A 156 -7.35 7.76 1.03
N GLN A 157 -7.36 6.65 0.29
CA GLN A 157 -6.56 6.42 -0.91
C GLN A 157 -7.39 5.80 -2.02
N TYR A 158 -7.29 6.38 -3.21
CA TYR A 158 -7.97 5.92 -4.41
C TYR A 158 -6.94 5.42 -5.42
N THR A 159 -6.89 4.09 -5.60
CA THR A 159 -5.95 3.41 -6.49
C THR A 159 -6.66 2.97 -7.76
N PHE A 160 -6.31 3.55 -8.91
CA PHE A 160 -6.93 3.23 -10.20
C PHE A 160 -5.94 2.60 -11.17
N HIS A 161 -6.45 1.86 -12.14
CA HIS A 161 -5.66 1.25 -13.19
C HIS A 161 -5.30 2.23 -14.31
N VAL A 162 -4.02 2.31 -14.70
CA VAL A 162 -3.62 3.08 -15.89
C VAL A 162 -4.32 2.61 -17.15
N GLU A 163 -4.71 1.34 -17.20
CA GLU A 163 -5.38 0.72 -18.34
C GLU A 163 -6.87 1.11 -18.45
N ALA A 164 -7.41 1.80 -17.45
CA ALA A 164 -8.82 2.19 -17.40
C ALA A 164 -9.08 3.62 -17.89
N THR A 165 -8.04 4.37 -18.28
CA THR A 165 -8.20 5.75 -18.73
C THR A 165 -7.14 6.15 -19.76
N ASP A 166 -7.50 7.09 -20.64
CA ASP A 166 -6.55 7.73 -21.55
C ASP A 166 -5.93 9.02 -20.96
N ASP A 167 -6.48 9.53 -19.84
CA ASP A 167 -6.03 10.79 -19.21
C ASP A 167 -5.70 10.59 -17.71
N VAL A 168 -4.61 9.86 -17.47
CA VAL A 168 -4.06 9.61 -16.13
C VAL A 168 -3.85 10.93 -15.34
N PRO A 169 -3.25 12.00 -15.91
CA PRO A 169 -3.04 13.25 -15.18
C PRO A 169 -4.34 13.92 -14.69
N LEU A 170 -5.41 13.88 -15.49
CA LEU A 170 -6.72 14.39 -15.07
C LEU A 170 -7.26 13.63 -13.87
N ILE A 171 -7.17 12.29 -13.88
CA ILE A 171 -7.65 11.46 -12.78
C ILE A 171 -6.86 11.72 -11.50
N CYS A 172 -5.52 11.73 -11.57
CA CYS A 172 -4.67 12.02 -10.41
C CYS A 172 -5.01 13.38 -9.79
N ARG A 173 -5.26 14.40 -10.62
CA ARG A 173 -5.67 15.73 -10.17
C ARG A 173 -7.01 15.70 -9.42
N LYS A 174 -8.03 15.07 -10.02
CA LYS A 174 -9.37 14.97 -9.42
C LYS A 174 -9.35 14.23 -8.07
N ILE A 175 -8.58 13.15 -7.97
CA ILE A 175 -8.40 12.41 -6.71
C ILE A 175 -7.80 13.33 -5.63
N ARG A 176 -6.75 14.06 -5.99
CA ARG A 176 -6.06 14.99 -5.08
C ARG A 176 -6.95 16.14 -4.64
N GLU A 177 -7.68 16.76 -5.56
CA GLU A 177 -8.67 17.82 -5.29
C GLU A 177 -9.81 17.33 -4.39
N SER A 178 -10.12 16.04 -4.44
CA SER A 178 -11.11 15.39 -3.57
C SER A 178 -10.55 15.02 -2.17
N GLY A 179 -9.29 15.36 -1.89
CA GLY A 179 -8.65 15.14 -0.58
C GLY A 179 -8.10 13.74 -0.35
N MET A 180 -8.06 12.88 -1.36
CA MET A 180 -7.57 11.50 -1.27
C MET A 180 -6.12 11.38 -1.77
N LYS A 181 -5.43 10.33 -1.33
CA LYS A 181 -4.15 9.91 -1.92
C LYS A 181 -4.35 9.21 -3.26
N VAL A 182 -3.38 9.37 -4.15
CA VAL A 182 -3.38 8.83 -5.51
C VAL A 182 -2.57 7.53 -5.55
N GLY A 183 -3.24 6.41 -5.81
CA GLY A 183 -2.60 5.16 -6.18
C GLY A 183 -2.74 4.90 -7.68
N ILE A 184 -1.70 4.34 -8.30
CA ILE A 184 -1.73 3.90 -9.70
C ILE A 184 -1.39 2.42 -9.78
N GLY A 185 -2.36 1.61 -10.24
CA GLY A 185 -2.24 0.17 -10.43
C GLY A 185 -1.82 -0.22 -11.84
N LEU A 186 -0.98 -1.25 -11.94
CA LEU A 186 -0.56 -1.87 -13.20
C LEU A 186 -0.95 -3.34 -13.24
N LYS A 187 -1.63 -3.77 -14.31
CA LYS A 187 -1.87 -5.18 -14.61
C LYS A 187 -0.55 -5.94 -14.88
N PRO A 188 -0.54 -7.28 -14.79
CA PRO A 188 0.64 -8.08 -15.10
C PRO A 188 1.18 -7.84 -16.52
N GLY A 189 0.29 -7.68 -17.50
CA GLY A 189 0.66 -7.39 -18.89
C GLY A 189 1.24 -5.99 -19.14
N THR A 190 1.09 -5.04 -18.22
CA THR A 190 1.49 -3.65 -18.42
C THR A 190 2.96 -3.42 -18.04
N ALA A 191 3.74 -2.84 -18.95
CA ALA A 191 5.15 -2.57 -18.73
C ALA A 191 5.35 -1.53 -17.61
N VAL A 192 6.28 -1.79 -16.69
CA VAL A 192 6.56 -0.90 -15.54
C VAL A 192 7.08 0.48 -15.95
N SER A 193 7.74 0.58 -17.11
CA SER A 193 8.26 1.85 -17.64
C SER A 193 7.18 2.90 -17.91
N ILE A 194 5.91 2.53 -17.97
CA ILE A 194 4.80 3.50 -18.07
C ILE A 194 4.77 4.46 -16.85
N VAL A 195 5.28 4.01 -15.70
CA VAL A 195 5.34 4.79 -14.45
C VAL A 195 6.21 6.04 -14.61
N GLU A 196 7.22 6.04 -15.47
CA GLU A 196 8.09 7.20 -15.72
C GLU A 196 7.29 8.46 -16.09
N LYS A 197 6.13 8.28 -16.71
CA LYS A 197 5.25 9.37 -17.12
C LYS A 197 4.43 9.96 -15.97
N TYR A 198 4.18 9.19 -14.93
CA TYR A 198 3.12 9.46 -13.95
C TYR A 198 3.58 9.39 -12.49
N VAL A 199 4.80 8.94 -12.22
CA VAL A 199 5.33 8.72 -10.85
C VAL A 199 5.22 9.96 -9.97
N GLU A 200 5.50 11.15 -10.52
CA GLU A 200 5.40 12.43 -9.80
C GLU A 200 3.96 12.82 -9.43
N LEU A 201 2.96 12.15 -10.01
CA LEU A 201 1.54 12.39 -9.73
C LEU A 201 0.98 11.38 -8.71
N ALA A 202 1.69 10.27 -8.48
CA ALA A 202 1.25 9.17 -7.63
C ALA A 202 1.89 9.25 -6.24
N ASP A 203 1.11 8.91 -5.21
CA ASP A 203 1.64 8.66 -3.87
C ASP A 203 2.11 7.21 -3.72
N MET A 204 1.53 6.29 -4.49
CA MET A 204 1.79 4.86 -4.43
C MET A 204 1.62 4.20 -5.81
N ILE A 205 2.49 3.25 -6.16
CA ILE A 205 2.33 2.40 -7.34
C ILE A 205 2.00 0.96 -6.92
N LEU A 206 0.87 0.46 -7.41
CA LEU A 206 0.40 -0.90 -7.16
C LEU A 206 0.78 -1.82 -8.32
N ILE A 207 1.46 -2.92 -8.00
CA ILE A 207 1.80 -3.99 -8.95
C ILE A 207 0.89 -5.20 -8.71
N MET A 208 0.06 -5.50 -9.70
CA MET A 208 -0.71 -6.74 -9.69
C MET A 208 0.21 -7.95 -9.94
N THR A 209 0.13 -8.94 -9.05
CA THR A 209 0.79 -10.26 -9.15
C THR A 209 -0.16 -11.38 -9.56
N VAL A 210 -1.37 -11.03 -9.98
CA VAL A 210 -2.40 -11.88 -10.61
C VAL A 210 -3.20 -11.04 -11.59
N GLU A 211 -3.96 -11.65 -12.49
CA GLU A 211 -4.92 -10.87 -13.28
C GLU A 211 -6.05 -10.36 -12.35
N PRO A 212 -6.37 -9.05 -12.36
CA PRO A 212 -7.36 -8.49 -11.46
C PRO A 212 -8.75 -9.10 -11.68
N GLY A 213 -9.53 -9.15 -10.61
CA GLY A 213 -10.94 -9.57 -10.66
C GLY A 213 -11.31 -10.70 -9.70
N PHE A 214 -10.36 -11.53 -9.25
CA PHE A 214 -10.67 -12.64 -8.35
C PHE A 214 -9.60 -12.84 -7.27
N GLY A 215 -10.05 -13.11 -6.05
CA GLY A 215 -9.18 -13.58 -4.98
C GLY A 215 -8.76 -15.05 -5.16
N GLY A 216 -7.76 -15.49 -4.39
CA GLY A 216 -7.33 -16.90 -4.32
C GLY A 216 -6.41 -17.35 -5.45
N GLN A 217 -6.04 -16.44 -6.35
CA GLN A 217 -5.17 -16.72 -7.47
C GLN A 217 -3.71 -16.91 -7.03
N LYS A 218 -2.94 -17.64 -7.85
CA LYS A 218 -1.54 -17.96 -7.57
C LYS A 218 -0.64 -16.77 -7.91
N PHE A 219 0.21 -16.40 -6.95
CA PHE A 219 1.22 -15.34 -7.09
C PHE A 219 2.14 -15.54 -8.31
N MET A 220 2.27 -14.49 -9.14
CA MET A 220 3.17 -14.41 -10.28
C MET A 220 4.52 -13.81 -9.88
N THR A 221 5.49 -14.67 -9.55
CA THR A 221 6.81 -14.25 -9.05
C THR A 221 7.60 -13.37 -10.02
N ASP A 222 7.37 -13.52 -11.33
CA ASP A 222 8.01 -12.72 -12.37
C ASP A 222 7.64 -11.23 -12.32
N MET A 223 6.55 -10.87 -11.64
CA MET A 223 6.17 -9.46 -11.40
C MET A 223 7.10 -8.75 -10.40
N MET A 224 7.86 -9.47 -9.57
CA MET A 224 8.83 -8.87 -8.66
C MET A 224 9.96 -8.15 -9.39
N SER A 225 10.18 -8.46 -10.67
CA SER A 225 11.06 -7.67 -11.53
C SER A 225 10.61 -6.21 -11.64
N LYS A 226 9.30 -5.94 -11.67
CA LYS A 226 8.73 -4.58 -11.68
C LYS A 226 8.94 -3.88 -10.35
N VAL A 227 8.71 -4.56 -9.24
CA VAL A 227 8.95 -4.04 -7.88
C VAL A 227 10.42 -3.65 -7.69
N LYS A 228 11.33 -4.53 -8.08
CA LYS A 228 12.78 -4.27 -8.04
C LYS A 228 13.16 -3.08 -8.91
N TRP A 229 12.59 -2.97 -10.11
CA TRP A 229 12.83 -1.84 -11.00
C TRP A 229 12.33 -0.53 -10.37
N LEU A 230 11.12 -0.50 -9.79
CA LEU A 230 10.58 0.67 -9.12
C LEU A 230 11.43 1.09 -7.93
N ARG A 231 11.80 0.16 -7.04
CA ARG A 231 12.61 0.48 -5.87
C ARG A 231 14.00 1.01 -6.24
N ASN A 232 14.59 0.52 -7.33
CA ASN A 232 15.90 1.01 -7.79
C ASN A 232 15.84 2.41 -8.39
N ASN A 233 14.77 2.75 -9.13
CA ASN A 233 14.64 4.05 -9.80
C ASN A 233 13.97 5.10 -8.92
N TYR A 234 13.12 4.69 -7.99
CA TYR A 234 12.34 5.54 -7.10
C TYR A 234 12.44 5.02 -5.65
N PRO A 235 13.58 5.25 -4.97
CA PRO A 235 13.85 4.68 -3.65
C PRO A 235 12.86 5.09 -2.56
N GLU A 236 12.21 6.25 -2.72
CA GLU A 236 11.26 6.83 -1.77
C GLU A 236 9.79 6.56 -2.12
N LEU A 237 9.51 5.87 -3.23
CA LEU A 237 8.14 5.59 -3.65
C LEU A 237 7.51 4.49 -2.78
N ASP A 238 6.25 4.68 -2.41
CA ASP A 238 5.44 3.60 -1.83
C ASP A 238 5.06 2.61 -2.94
N ILE A 239 5.37 1.33 -2.74
CA ILE A 239 5.09 0.28 -3.71
C ILE A 239 4.21 -0.78 -3.05
N GLU A 240 3.03 -1.01 -3.62
CA GLU A 240 2.12 -2.07 -3.19
C GLU A 240 2.19 -3.26 -4.15
N VAL A 241 1.97 -4.45 -3.60
CA VAL A 241 1.84 -5.71 -4.33
C VAL A 241 0.51 -6.35 -3.97
N ASP A 242 -0.30 -6.65 -4.99
CA ASP A 242 -1.60 -7.29 -4.84
C ASP A 242 -1.75 -8.55 -5.69
N GLY A 243 -2.18 -9.64 -5.04
CA GLY A 243 -2.58 -10.89 -5.69
C GLY A 243 -1.76 -12.09 -5.26
N GLY A 244 -2.34 -13.02 -4.49
CA GLY A 244 -1.66 -14.25 -4.10
C GLY A 244 -0.57 -14.07 -3.03
N VAL A 245 -0.54 -12.91 -2.36
CA VAL A 245 0.39 -12.62 -1.28
C VAL A 245 -0.09 -13.29 0.02
N GLY A 246 0.83 -13.97 0.69
CA GLY A 246 0.60 -14.70 1.93
C GLY A 246 1.91 -15.09 2.62
N PRO A 247 1.89 -15.86 3.71
CA PRO A 247 3.08 -16.13 4.53
C PRO A 247 4.27 -16.74 3.78
N SER A 248 4.02 -17.49 2.70
CA SER A 248 5.06 -18.11 1.88
C SER A 248 5.60 -17.20 0.76
N THR A 249 4.89 -16.14 0.38
CA THR A 249 5.23 -15.25 -0.75
C THR A 249 5.59 -13.84 -0.32
N ILE A 250 5.18 -13.40 0.88
CA ILE A 250 5.43 -12.05 1.41
C ILE A 250 6.92 -11.70 1.44
N GLY A 251 7.80 -12.67 1.73
CA GLY A 251 9.24 -12.46 1.73
C GLY A 251 9.85 -12.23 0.34
N LEU A 252 9.12 -12.53 -0.73
CA LEU A 252 9.53 -12.22 -2.11
C LEU A 252 9.17 -10.79 -2.51
N CYS A 253 8.20 -10.19 -1.81
CA CYS A 253 7.73 -8.83 -2.05
C CYS A 253 8.61 -7.79 -1.36
N ALA A 254 9.32 -8.20 -0.29
CA ALA A 254 10.15 -7.40 0.62
C ALA A 254 11.56 -7.09 0.09
#